data_AF-W0DWX6-F1
#
_entry.id   AF-W0DWX6-F1
#
_cell.length_a   1.000
_cell.length_b   1.000
_cell.length_c   1.000
_cell.angle_alpha   90.00
_cell.angle_beta   90.00
_cell.angle_gamma   90.00
#
_symmetry.space_group_name_H-M   'P 1'
#
loop_
_entity.id
_entity.type
_entity.pdbx_description
1 polymer ?
#
loop_
_entity_poly.entity_id
_entity_poly.type
_entity_poly.pdbx_seq_one_letter_code
_entity_poly.pdbx_strand_id
1 'polypeptide(L)'
;MKLIKKYQRNGKIPFDERFQQIKDPRAKARITMRLDRLAQGNAGDYKQLDAQIYELRIDVGKGWRVYYTHEGDEIILLMLVGDKPKQSDDIQILRSWLNEKT
;
A
#
# COMPACT_ATOMS: atom_id res chain seq x y z
N MET A 1 7.17 -10.28 13.92
CA MET A 1 6.06 -9.54 13.27
C MET A 1 6.56 -8.13 13.03
N LYS A 2 6.49 -7.64 11.79
CA LYS A 2 6.92 -6.29 11.41
C LYS A 2 5.85 -5.26 11.82
N LEU A 3 6.29 -4.08 12.24
CA LEU A 3 5.38 -2.98 12.53
C LEU A 3 4.88 -2.36 11.21
N ILE A 4 3.56 -2.20 11.08
CA ILE A 4 2.97 -1.44 9.98
C ILE A 4 2.73 0.00 10.44
N LYS A 5 3.34 0.95 9.74
CA LYS A 5 3.03 2.38 9.83
C LYS A 5 2.39 2.83 8.52
N LYS A 6 1.77 4.01 8.54
CA LYS A 6 1.19 4.64 7.36
C LYS A 6 1.95 5.91 7.06
N TYR A 7 2.22 6.15 5.79
CA TYR A 7 2.84 7.38 5.33
C TYR A 7 1.91 8.57 5.60
N GLN A 8 2.48 9.66 6.06
CA GLN A 8 1.77 10.91 6.32
C GLN A 8 2.41 12.04 5.51
N ARG A 9 1.58 12.83 4.84
CA ARG A 9 2.01 14.00 4.06
C ARG A 9 0.99 15.11 4.22
N ASN A 10 1.44 16.32 4.56
CA ASN A 10 0.59 17.50 4.71
C ASN A 10 -0.63 17.27 5.62
N GLY A 11 -0.42 16.59 6.75
CA GLY A 11 -1.49 16.26 7.69
C GLY A 11 -2.43 15.12 7.26
N LYS A 12 -2.21 14.51 6.10
CA LYS A 12 -3.05 13.44 5.53
C LYS A 12 -2.36 12.10 5.55
N ILE A 13 -3.16 11.04 5.60
CA ILE A 13 -2.73 9.64 5.48
C ILE A 13 -3.35 9.07 4.20
N PRO A 14 -2.64 9.08 3.04
CA PRO A 14 -3.23 8.75 1.75
C PRO A 14 -3.87 7.35 1.70
N PHE A 15 -3.28 6.37 2.40
CA PHE A 15 -3.87 5.04 2.55
C PHE A 15 -5.26 5.12 3.19
N ASP A 16 -5.41 5.84 4.31
CA ASP A 16 -6.67 5.91 5.08
C ASP A 16 -7.75 6.68 4.34
N GLU A 17 -7.39 7.79 3.66
CA GLU A 17 -8.34 8.54 2.83
C GLU A 17 -9.00 7.62 1.79
N ARG A 18 -8.22 6.72 1.18
CA ARG A 18 -8.73 5.77 0.19
C ARG A 18 -9.44 4.58 0.82
N PHE A 19 -8.91 4.03 1.91
CA PHE A 19 -9.49 2.88 2.60
C PHE A 19 -10.89 3.19 3.16
N GLN A 20 -11.09 4.40 3.70
CA GLN A 20 -12.38 4.85 4.22
C GLN A 20 -13.45 4.90 3.13
N GLN A 21 -13.08 5.30 1.90
CA GLN A 21 -13.98 5.41 0.75
C GLN A 21 -14.43 4.05 0.17
N ILE A 22 -13.84 2.93 0.60
CA ILE A 22 -14.24 1.60 0.12
C ILE A 22 -15.62 1.24 0.69
N LYS A 23 -16.60 1.08 -0.21
CA LYS A 23 -17.98 0.69 0.15
C LYS A 23 -18.15 -0.82 0.35
N ASP A 24 -17.36 -1.64 -0.34
CA ASP A 24 -17.45 -3.10 -0.23
C ASP A 24 -16.77 -3.60 1.05
N PRO A 25 -17.53 -4.15 2.03
CA PRO A 25 -16.96 -4.67 3.27
C PRO A 25 -16.07 -5.89 3.04
N ARG A 26 -16.31 -6.69 2.00
CA ARG A 26 -15.47 -7.85 1.67
C ARG A 26 -14.10 -7.40 1.22
N ALA A 27 -14.03 -6.32 0.44
CA ALA A 27 -12.77 -5.71 0.05
C ALA A 27 -12.00 -5.17 1.26
N LYS A 28 -12.65 -4.43 2.17
CA LYS A 28 -12.02 -3.95 3.41
C LYS A 28 -11.42 -5.09 4.23
N ALA A 29 -12.22 -6.13 4.50
CA ALA A 29 -11.77 -7.30 5.26
C ALA A 29 -10.59 -8.02 4.59
N ARG A 30 -10.63 -8.19 3.27
CA ARG A 30 -9.55 -8.82 2.52
C ARG A 30 -8.27 -7.98 2.55
N ILE A 31 -8.37 -6.65 2.46
CA ILE A 31 -7.23 -5.75 2.58
C ILE A 31 -6.58 -5.89 3.97
N THR A 32 -7.36 -5.77 5.04
CA THR A 32 -6.85 -5.92 6.41
C THR A 32 -6.14 -7.26 6.61
N MET A 33 -6.78 -8.37 6.23
CA MET A 33 -6.18 -9.70 6.32
C MET A 33 -4.84 -9.81 5.54
N ARG A 34 -4.73 -9.14 4.39
CA ARG A 34 -3.50 -9.16 3.59
C ARG A 34 -2.39 -8.31 4.23
N LEU A 35 -2.74 -7.21 4.89
CA LEU A 35 -1.80 -6.42 5.68
C LEU A 35 -1.29 -7.19 6.90
N ASP A 36 -2.15 -7.91 7.62
CA ASP A 36 -1.74 -8.73 8.76
C ASP A 36 -0.75 -9.82 8.34
N ARG A 37 -1.03 -10.49 7.22
CA ARG A 37 -0.12 -11.50 6.64
C ARG A 37 1.20 -10.87 6.20
N LEU A 38 1.16 -9.68 5.60
CA LEU A 38 2.37 -8.93 5.23
C LEU A 38 3.22 -8.60 6.48
N ALA A 39 2.61 -8.14 7.57
CA ALA A 39 3.30 -7.91 8.84
C ALA A 39 3.93 -9.19 9.42
N GLN A 40 3.34 -10.36 9.15
CA GLN A 40 3.88 -11.65 9.57
C GLN A 40 4.98 -12.20 8.64
N GLY A 41 5.36 -11.47 7.58
CA GLY A 41 6.32 -11.94 6.58
C GLY A 41 5.71 -12.85 5.51
N ASN A 42 4.39 -13.05 5.53
CA ASN A 42 3.64 -13.90 4.61
C ASN A 42 2.93 -13.07 3.54
N ALA A 43 3.69 -12.23 2.84
CA ALA A 43 3.18 -11.26 1.86
C ALA A 43 2.31 -11.92 0.77
N GLY A 44 2.54 -13.18 0.41
CA GLY A 44 1.77 -13.89 -0.61
C GLY A 44 1.96 -13.24 -1.99
N ASP A 45 0.88 -12.82 -2.64
CA ASP A 45 0.98 -12.14 -3.93
C ASP A 45 1.41 -10.66 -3.79
N TYR A 46 2.66 -10.37 -4.13
CA TYR A 46 3.24 -9.02 -4.21
C TYR A 46 4.19 -8.90 -5.40
N LYS A 47 4.54 -7.66 -5.76
CA LYS A 47 5.55 -7.35 -6.78
C LYS A 47 6.42 -6.19 -6.31
N GLN A 48 7.73 -6.30 -6.49
CA GLN A 48 8.62 -5.15 -6.38
C GLN A 48 8.54 -4.33 -7.68
N LEU A 49 8.17 -3.07 -7.58
CA LEU A 49 8.02 -2.15 -8.72
C LEU A 49 9.25 -1.28 -8.91
N ASP A 50 10.00 -1.03 -7.83
CA ASP A 50 11.19 -0.19 -7.78
C ASP A 50 12.15 -0.68 -6.69
N ALA A 51 13.33 -0.06 -6.56
CA ALA A 51 14.28 -0.30 -5.49
C ALA A 51 13.63 -0.25 -4.10
N GLN A 52 12.70 0.69 -3.88
CA GLN A 52 12.04 0.90 -2.58
C GLN A 52 10.51 0.70 -2.61
N ILE A 53 9.90 0.51 -3.78
CA ILE A 53 8.43 0.50 -3.91
C ILE A 53 7.95 -0.91 -4.21
N TYR A 54 7.03 -1.39 -3.39
CA TYR A 54 6.39 -2.70 -3.51
C TYR A 54 4.89 -2.54 -3.67
N GLU A 55 4.28 -3.47 -4.40
CA GLU A 55 2.85 -3.57 -4.64
C GLU A 55 2.32 -4.88 -4.05
N LEU A 56 1.44 -4.79 -3.04
CA LEU A 56 0.67 -5.93 -2.57
C LEU A 56 -0.60 -6.06 -3.42
N ARG A 57 -0.77 -7.21 -4.07
CA ARG A 57 -1.90 -7.46 -4.98
C ARG A 57 -3.02 -8.18 -4.24
N ILE A 58 -4.24 -7.66 -4.40
CA ILE A 58 -5.42 -8.14 -3.69
C ILE A 58 -6.56 -8.28 -4.69
N ASP A 59 -6.81 -9.51 -5.09
CA ASP A 59 -7.80 -9.84 -6.12
C ASP A 59 -9.20 -9.99 -5.53
N VAL A 60 -9.83 -8.86 -5.26
CA VAL A 60 -11.23 -8.76 -4.83
C VAL A 60 -11.84 -7.46 -5.34
N GLY A 61 -13.07 -7.52 -5.86
CA GLY A 61 -13.76 -6.35 -6.41
C GLY A 61 -12.94 -5.68 -7.52
N LYS A 62 -12.55 -4.42 -7.31
CA LYS A 62 -11.78 -3.58 -8.25
C LYS A 62 -10.31 -3.99 -8.46
N GLY A 63 -9.86 -5.09 -7.83
CA GLY A 63 -8.45 -5.48 -7.85
C GLY A 63 -7.55 -4.46 -7.13
N TRP A 64 -7.67 -4.41 -5.80
CA TRP A 64 -6.96 -3.43 -4.97
C TRP A 64 -5.45 -3.65 -4.95
N ARG A 65 -4.70 -2.56 -4.82
CA ARG A 65 -3.24 -2.54 -4.65
C ARG A 65 -2.88 -1.68 -3.46
N VAL A 66 -2.11 -2.26 -2.55
CA VAL A 66 -1.46 -1.49 -1.48
C VAL A 66 -0.01 -1.30 -1.88
N TYR A 67 0.37 -0.05 -2.10
CA TYR A 67 1.77 0.30 -2.27
C TYR A 67 2.43 0.50 -0.92
N TYR A 68 3.61 -0.08 -0.74
CA TYR A 68 4.36 -0.01 0.51
C TYR A 68 5.86 0.05 0.25
N THR A 69 6.60 0.50 1.26
CA THR A 69 8.07 0.42 1.33
C THR A 69 8.52 -0.25 2.63
N HIS A 70 9.78 -0.64 2.68
CA HIS A 70 10.46 -1.11 3.89
C HIS A 70 11.36 -0.01 4.44
N GLU A 71 11.29 0.20 5.75
CA GLU A 71 12.19 1.10 6.48
C GLU A 71 12.73 0.33 7.70
N GLY A 72 13.91 -0.27 7.54
CA GLY A 72 14.42 -1.27 8.48
C GLY A 72 13.46 -2.45 8.64
N ASP A 73 13.05 -2.71 9.88
CA ASP A 73 12.07 -3.76 10.21
C ASP A 73 10.61 -3.32 10.12
N GLU A 74 10.36 -2.09 9.66
CA GLU A 74 9.03 -1.53 9.50
C GLU A 74 8.52 -1.66 8.07
N ILE A 75 7.20 -1.67 7.95
CA ILE A 75 6.48 -1.59 6.68
C ILE A 75 5.70 -0.28 6.68
N ILE A 76 5.96 0.57 5.69
CA ILE A 76 5.26 1.85 5.55
C ILE A 76 4.25 1.74 4.41
N LEU A 77 2.96 1.81 4.73
CA LEU A 77 1.89 1.86 3.72
C LEU A 77 1.86 3.25 3.10
N LEU A 78 2.04 3.32 1.79
CA LEU A 78 2.07 4.58 1.05
C LEU A 78 0.68 4.95 0.57
N MET A 79 0.09 4.11 -0.28
CA MET A 79 -1.14 4.42 -0.99
C MET A 79 -1.97 3.16 -1.24
N LEU A 80 -3.29 3.31 -1.30
CA LEU A 80 -4.24 2.28 -1.68
C LEU A 80 -5.00 2.71 -2.94
N VAL A 81 -4.90 1.91 -4.00
CA VAL A 81 -5.58 2.17 -5.27
C VAL A 81 -6.44 0.98 -5.65
N GLY A 82 -7.54 1.26 -6.36
CA GLY A 82 -8.44 0.27 -6.94
C GLY A 82 -8.76 0.68 -8.37
N ASP A 83 -8.99 -0.29 -9.25
CA ASP A 83 -9.00 -0.16 -10.71
C ASP A 83 -7.63 0.26 -11.28
N LYS A 84 -7.21 -0.38 -12.38
CA LYS A 84 -5.96 -0.04 -13.08
C LYS A 84 -6.26 0.84 -14.28
N PRO A 85 -5.66 2.04 -14.34
CA PRO A 85 -5.21 2.50 -15.65
C PRO A 85 -3.73 2.86 -15.72
N LYS A 86 -3.04 3.29 -14.64
CA LYS A 86 -1.66 3.84 -14.77
C LYS A 86 -0.74 3.59 -13.58
N GLN A 87 -0.17 2.38 -13.51
CA GLN A 87 0.84 2.01 -12.51
C GLN A 87 2.14 2.86 -12.61
N SER A 88 2.48 3.35 -13.81
CA SER A 88 3.65 4.21 -14.02
C SER A 88 3.56 5.54 -13.26
N ASP A 89 2.38 6.16 -13.28
CA ASP A 89 2.13 7.46 -12.68
C ASP A 89 2.17 7.35 -11.15
N ASP A 90 1.59 6.26 -10.62
CA ASP A 90 1.67 5.92 -9.19
C ASP A 90 3.13 5.81 -8.74
N ILE A 91 3.98 5.09 -9.49
CA ILE A 91 5.39 4.93 -9.14
C ILE A 91 6.11 6.28 -9.10
N GLN A 92 5.87 7.17 -10.07
CA GLN A 92 6.50 8.50 -10.09
C GLN A 92 6.07 9.35 -8.87
N ILE A 93 4.78 9.34 -8.53
CA ILE A 93 4.26 10.02 -7.35
C ILE A 93 4.91 9.47 -6.07
N LEU A 94 4.97 8.15 -5.95
CA LEU A 94 5.54 7.49 -4.77
C LEU A 94 7.06 7.74 -4.64
N ARG A 95 7.80 7.79 -5.75
CA ARG A 95 9.21 8.22 -5.74
C ARG A 95 9.36 9.63 -5.17
N SER A 96 8.53 10.57 -5.60
CA SER A 96 8.54 11.94 -5.06
C SER A 96 8.32 11.94 -3.55
N TRP A 97 7.37 11.14 -3.06
CA TRP A 97 7.09 11.05 -1.62
C TRP A 97 8.28 10.50 -0.83
N LEU A 98 8.97 9.49 -1.36
CA LEU A 98 10.12 8.90 -0.68
C LEU A 98 11.34 9.82 -0.71
N ASN A 99 11.53 10.59 -1.78
CA ASN A 99 12.62 11.58 -1.88
C ASN A 99 12.40 12.78 -0.96
N GLU A 100 11.15 13.21 -0.71
CA GLU A 100 10.82 14.25 0.26
C GLU A 100 11.12 13.83 1.72
N LYS A 101 11.30 12.53 1.98
CA LYS A 101 11.50 11.96 3.31
C LYS A 101 12.98 11.93 3.75
N THR A 102 13.91 12.28 2.84
CA THR A 102 15.37 12.31 3.06
C THR A 102 15.84 13.75 3.27
#